data_AF-A0A134B5U6-F1
#
_entry.id   AF-A0A134B5U6-F1
#
_cell.length_a   1.000
_cell.length_b   1.000
_cell.length_c   1.000
_cell.angle_alpha   90.00
_cell.angle_beta   90.00
_cell.angle_gamma   90.00
#
_symmetry.space_group_name_H-M   'P 1'
#
loop_
_entity.id
_entity.type
_entity.pdbx_description
1 polymer ?
#
loop_
_entity_poly.entity_id
_entity_poly.type
_entity_poly.pdbx_seq_one_letter_code
_entity_poly.pdbx_strand_id
1 'polypeptide(L)'
;MKEEGNNTDMDNRLIFHPCCSRSVLAAKLSIVGKACGIKQRLSYHMARHTFGTMCLSAGIPIESIAKMMGHASIASTQIYAQVTDSKISEDMDKLIAKHQEKNKENDTMETE
;
A
#
# COMPACT_ATOMS: atom_id res chain seq x y z
N MET A 1 -26.08 27.30 -36.83
CA MET A 1 -25.06 27.15 -35.77
C MET A 1 -25.79 26.91 -34.47
N LYS A 2 -25.90 25.64 -34.06
CA LYS A 2 -26.40 25.26 -32.73
C LYS A 2 -25.17 24.76 -31.98
N GLU A 3 -24.75 25.51 -30.96
CA GLU A 3 -23.75 25.04 -30.02
C GLU A 3 -24.43 24.02 -29.10
N GLU A 4 -24.12 22.74 -29.30
CA GLU A 4 -24.44 21.71 -28.33
C GLU A 4 -23.39 21.78 -27.23
N GLY A 5 -23.81 22.25 -26.05
CA GLY A 5 -22.97 22.32 -24.86
C GLY A 5 -22.52 20.94 -24.43
N ASN A 6 -21.21 20.72 -24.44
CA ASN A 6 -20.57 19.55 -23.85
C ASN A 6 -20.87 19.49 -22.35
N ASN A 7 -21.66 18.48 -21.95
CA ASN A 7 -21.89 18.12 -20.56
C ASN A 7 -20.66 17.38 -20.01
N THR A 8 -19.67 18.11 -19.50
CA THR A 8 -18.46 17.55 -18.88
C THR A 8 -18.54 17.47 -17.34
N ASP A 9 -19.71 17.69 -16.73
CA ASP A 9 -19.80 17.90 -15.28
C ASP A 9 -20.26 16.67 -14.47
N MET A 10 -20.24 15.48 -15.08
CA MET A 10 -20.63 14.22 -14.40
C MET A 10 -19.45 13.41 -13.85
N ASP A 11 -18.22 13.75 -14.20
CA ASP A 11 -17.03 12.93 -13.87
C ASP A 11 -16.23 13.45 -12.67
N ASN A 12 -16.48 14.68 -12.21
CA ASN A 12 -15.71 15.28 -11.11
C ASN A 12 -16.35 15.13 -9.72
N ARG A 13 -17.33 14.23 -9.60
CA ARG A 13 -18.03 13.99 -8.33
C ARG A 13 -17.15 13.13 -7.44
N LEU A 14 -16.40 13.77 -6.54
CA LEU A 14 -15.57 13.07 -5.55
C LEU A 14 -16.40 11.98 -4.85
N ILE A 15 -15.91 10.74 -4.88
CA ILE A 15 -16.51 9.60 -4.15
C ILE A 15 -16.68 9.99 -2.66
N PHE A 16 -15.69 10.74 -2.14
CA PHE A 16 -15.66 11.30 -0.81
C PHE A 16 -15.53 12.82 -0.87
N HIS A 17 -16.61 13.54 -0.57
CA HIS A 17 -16.58 14.99 -0.45
C HIS A 17 -15.72 15.40 0.75
N PRO A 18 -14.93 16.49 0.68
CA PRO A 18 -14.03 16.92 1.75
C PRO A 18 -14.73 17.15 3.11
N CYS A 19 -16.05 17.40 3.09
CA CYS A 19 -16.86 17.70 4.27
C CYS A 19 -17.76 16.55 4.76
N CYS A 20 -17.54 15.30 4.34
CA CYS A 20 -18.38 14.20 4.81
C CYS A 20 -18.05 13.81 6.27
N SER A 21 -19.08 13.83 7.13
CA SER A 21 -18.96 13.29 8.49
C SER A 21 -18.53 11.82 8.48
N ARG A 22 -17.78 11.40 9.50
CA ARG A 22 -17.34 10.01 9.70
C ARG A 22 -18.50 9.01 9.60
N SER A 23 -19.69 9.38 10.07
CA SER A 23 -20.88 8.53 10.01
C SER A 23 -21.39 8.33 8.57
N VAL A 24 -21.49 9.42 7.79
CA VAL A 24 -21.88 9.38 6.38
C VAL A 24 -20.88 8.55 5.58
N LEU A 25 -19.60 8.77 5.85
CA LEU A 25 -18.53 8.09 5.14
C LEU A 25 -18.54 6.57 5.47
N ALA A 26 -18.76 6.20 6.73
CA ALA A 26 -18.91 4.80 7.14
C ALA A 26 -20.13 4.12 6.48
N ALA A 27 -21.25 4.84 6.34
CA ALA A 27 -22.42 4.35 5.62
C ALA A 27 -22.12 4.09 4.15
N LYS A 28 -21.44 5.04 3.48
CA LYS A 28 -20.98 4.86 2.09
C LYS A 28 -20.05 3.66 1.92
N LEU A 29 -19.07 3.50 2.81
CA LEU A 29 -18.19 2.32 2.82
C LEU A 29 -18.96 1.01 3.01
N SER A 30 -19.98 1.00 3.87
CA SER A 30 -20.81 -0.18 4.07
C SER A 30 -21.57 -0.57 2.80
N ILE A 31 -22.06 0.40 2.03
CA ILE A 31 -22.73 0.16 0.74
C ILE A 31 -21.75 -0.48 -0.24
N VAL A 32 -20.55 0.09 -0.38
CA VAL A 32 -19.50 -0.45 -1.25
C VAL A 32 -19.10 -1.86 -0.81
N GLY A 33 -18.89 -2.09 0.48
CA GLY A 33 -18.51 -3.41 1.01
C GLY A 33 -19.55 -4.49 0.72
N LYS A 34 -20.84 -4.15 0.84
CA LYS A 34 -21.93 -5.06 0.47
C LYS A 34 -21.96 -5.35 -1.03
N ALA A 35 -21.77 -4.33 -1.86
CA ALA A 35 -21.72 -4.49 -3.32
C ALA A 35 -20.54 -5.38 -3.76
N CYS A 36 -19.40 -5.31 -3.06
CA CYS A 36 -18.23 -6.15 -3.31
C CYS A 36 -18.30 -7.54 -2.63
N GLY A 37 -19.37 -7.87 -1.90
CA GLY A 37 -19.49 -9.15 -1.18
C GLY A 37 -18.55 -9.32 0.01
N ILE A 38 -18.01 -8.23 0.55
CA ILE A 38 -17.07 -8.27 1.68
C ILE A 38 -17.86 -8.43 2.98
N LYS A 39 -17.59 -9.53 3.70
CA LYS A 39 -18.28 -9.88 4.95
C LYS A 39 -17.83 -9.04 6.14
N GLN A 40 -16.57 -8.59 6.15
CA GLN A 40 -16.06 -7.74 7.24
C GLN A 40 -16.51 -6.27 7.10
N ARG A 41 -16.62 -5.58 8.23
CA ARG A 41 -16.94 -4.16 8.25
C ARG A 41 -15.79 -3.33 7.69
N LEU A 42 -15.96 -2.75 6.50
CA LEU A 42 -14.97 -1.83 5.93
C LEU A 42 -14.84 -0.52 6.74
N SER A 43 -13.60 -0.08 6.92
CA SER A 43 -13.26 1.22 7.55
C SER A 43 -12.00 1.81 6.92
N TYR A 44 -11.75 3.11 7.10
CA TYR A 44 -10.52 3.77 6.63
C TYR A 44 -9.27 3.16 7.26
N HIS A 45 -9.35 2.81 8.54
CA HIS A 45 -8.23 2.18 9.23
C HIS A 45 -7.92 0.83 8.59
N MET A 46 -8.93 0.01 8.28
CA MET A 46 -8.70 -1.25 7.56
C MET A 46 -8.06 -1.04 6.20
N ALA A 47 -8.56 -0.10 5.39
CA ALA A 47 -7.94 0.22 4.10
C ALA A 47 -6.47 0.65 4.27
N ARG A 48 -6.18 1.46 5.29
CA ARG A 48 -4.83 1.91 5.64
C ARG A 48 -3.93 0.74 6.07
N HIS A 49 -4.45 -0.19 6.87
CA HIS A 49 -3.74 -1.42 7.25
C HIS A 49 -3.44 -2.30 6.04
N THR A 50 -4.44 -2.58 5.22
CA THR A 50 -4.28 -3.40 4.01
C THR A 50 -3.26 -2.80 3.06
N PHE A 51 -3.29 -1.49 2.82
CA PHE A 51 -2.29 -0.79 2.01
C PHE A 51 -0.87 -0.98 2.56
N GLY A 52 -0.66 -0.70 3.86
CA GLY A 52 0.65 -0.83 4.48
C GLY A 52 1.22 -2.25 4.40
N THR A 53 0.41 -3.26 4.75
CA THR A 53 0.82 -4.68 4.69
C THR A 53 1.09 -5.14 3.26
N MET A 54 0.27 -4.73 2.27
CA MET A 54 0.50 -5.08 0.86
C MET A 54 1.79 -4.46 0.32
N CYS A 55 2.05 -3.19 0.61
CA CYS A 55 3.28 -2.51 0.18
C CYS A 55 4.53 -3.15 0.79
N LEU A 56 4.50 -3.51 2.07
CA LEU A 56 5.60 -4.23 2.71
C LEU A 56 5.80 -5.62 2.11
N SER A 57 4.71 -6.35 1.84
CA SER A 57 4.78 -7.68 1.20
C SER A 57 5.42 -7.60 -0.18
N ALA A 58 5.15 -6.52 -0.93
CA ALA A 58 5.75 -6.22 -2.21
C ALA A 58 7.22 -5.74 -2.13
N GLY A 59 7.80 -5.63 -0.92
CA GLY A 59 9.20 -5.24 -0.71
C GLY A 59 9.46 -3.74 -0.77
N ILE A 60 8.41 -2.91 -0.64
CA ILE A 60 8.59 -1.46 -0.59
C ILE A 60 9.14 -1.09 0.79
N PRO A 61 10.22 -0.27 0.86
CA PRO A 61 10.80 0.15 2.13
C PRO A 61 9.80 0.94 2.98
N ILE A 62 9.86 0.74 4.30
CA ILE A 62 8.87 1.27 5.26
C ILE A 62 8.86 2.80 5.30
N GLU A 63 9.99 3.44 5.01
CA GLU A 63 10.15 4.89 4.91
C GLU A 63 9.33 5.46 3.75
N SER A 64 9.36 4.79 2.59
CA SER A 64 8.56 5.16 1.42
C SER A 64 7.07 5.03 1.73
N ILE A 65 6.68 3.96 2.41
CA ILE A 65 5.28 3.73 2.84
C ILE A 65 4.84 4.84 3.81
N ALA A 66 5.65 5.14 4.83
CA ALA A 66 5.36 6.20 5.79
C ALA A 66 5.17 7.57 5.11
N LYS A 67 6.02 7.89 4.11
CA LYS A 67 5.93 9.12 3.32
C LYS A 67 4.67 9.17 2.47
N MET A 68 4.31 8.08 1.79
CA MET A 68 3.05 7.98 1.01
C MET A 68 1.81 8.17 1.89
N MET A 69 1.88 7.72 3.16
CA MET A 69 0.78 7.77 4.11
C MET A 69 0.70 9.08 4.89
N GLY A 70 1.67 9.98 4.72
CA GLY A 70 1.76 11.26 5.41
C GLY A 70 2.07 11.14 6.91
N HIS A 71 2.73 10.05 7.33
CA HIS A 71 3.07 9.86 8.73
C HIS A 71 4.28 10.72 9.13
N ALA A 72 4.16 11.48 10.23
CA ALA A 72 5.25 12.28 10.78
C ALA A 72 6.35 11.43 11.44
N SER A 73 6.04 10.18 11.81
CA SER A 73 6.97 9.22 12.41
C SER A 73 6.78 7.83 11.81
N ILE A 74 7.88 7.11 11.63
CA ILE A 74 7.92 5.73 11.13
C ILE A 74 7.29 4.76 12.14
N ALA A 75 7.25 5.12 13.44
CA ALA A 75 6.67 4.27 14.49
C ALA A 75 5.20 3.86 14.18
N SER A 76 4.41 4.78 13.61
CA SER A 76 3.03 4.51 13.21
C SER A 76 2.89 3.58 12.00
N THR A 77 3.99 3.35 11.27
CA THR A 77 4.06 2.44 10.11
C THR A 77 4.67 1.09 10.51
N GLN A 78 5.43 1.02 11.61
CA GLN A 78 6.06 -0.21 12.12
C GLN A 78 5.05 -1.29 12.55
N ILE A 79 3.83 -0.88 12.92
CA ILE A 79 2.70 -1.80 13.13
C ILE A 79 2.43 -2.72 11.93
N TYR A 80 2.80 -2.33 10.71
CA TYR A 80 2.66 -3.20 9.53
C TYR A 80 3.80 -4.22 9.39
N ALA A 81 4.97 -3.94 9.97
CA ALA A 81 6.16 -4.79 9.86
C ALA A 81 6.11 -6.02 10.76
N GLN A 82 5.29 -6.02 11.81
CA GLN A 82 5.10 -7.18 12.70
C GLN A 82 4.40 -8.37 12.02
N VAL A 83 3.87 -8.20 10.81
CA VAL A 83 2.93 -9.15 10.19
C VAL A 83 3.64 -10.25 9.37
N THR A 84 4.96 -10.25 9.22
CA THR A 84 5.59 -11.21 8.30
C THR A 84 6.94 -11.76 8.77
N ASP A 85 6.91 -12.74 9.68
CA ASP A 85 8.07 -13.61 9.97
C ASP A 85 8.58 -14.30 8.69
N SER A 86 7.67 -14.68 7.79
CA SER A 86 8.01 -15.24 6.47
C SER A 86 8.81 -14.28 5.61
N LYS A 87 8.56 -12.96 5.71
CA LYS A 87 9.29 -11.96 4.92
C LYS A 87 10.72 -11.78 5.41
N ILE A 88 10.92 -11.86 6.73
CA ILE A 88 12.26 -11.80 7.33
C ILE A 88 13.11 -12.96 6.79
N SER A 89 12.54 -14.16 6.74
CA SER A 89 13.23 -15.32 6.14
C SER A 89 13.59 -15.09 4.67
N GLU A 90 12.61 -14.68 3.84
CA GLU A 90 12.84 -14.40 2.41
C GLU A 90 13.94 -13.35 2.17
N ASP A 91 13.96 -12.29 2.98
CA ASP A 91 14.92 -11.20 2.80
C ASP A 91 16.32 -11.61 3.25
N MET A 92 16.44 -12.46 4.27
CA MET A 92 17.72 -13.08 4.66
C MET A 92 18.23 -14.05 3.58
N ASP A 93 17.35 -14.87 3.01
CA ASP A 93 17.70 -15.79 1.93
C ASP A 93 18.25 -15.04 0.71
N LYS A 94 17.61 -13.92 0.32
CA LYS A 94 18.10 -13.04 -0.76
C LYS A 94 19.45 -12.42 -0.44
N LEU A 95 19.66 -12.00 0.82
CA LEU A 95 20.94 -11.43 1.28
C LEU A 95 22.08 -12.44 1.16
N ILE A 96 21.83 -13.69 1.59
CA ILE A 96 22.79 -14.80 1.50
C ILE A 96 23.12 -15.08 0.03
N ALA A 97 22.11 -15.21 -0.83
CA ALA A 97 22.32 -15.46 -2.27
C ALA A 97 23.20 -14.37 -2.92
N LYS A 98 22.90 -13.09 -2.65
CA LYS A 98 23.66 -11.95 -3.19
C LYS A 98 25.12 -11.93 -2.73
N HIS A 99 25.42 -12.41 -1.53
CA HIS A 99 26.80 -12.51 -1.04
C HIS A 99 27.55 -13.69 -1.67
N GLN A 100 26.87 -14.81 -1.94
CA GLN A 100 27.48 -15.95 -2.63
C GLN A 100 27.84 -15.63 -4.08
N GLU A 101 27.00 -14.85 -4.78
CA GLU A 101 27.29 -14.37 -6.14
C GLU A 101 28.53 -13.47 -6.17
N LYS A 102 28.62 -12.50 -5.24
CA LYS A 102 29.79 -11.62 -5.12
C LYS A 102 31.09 -12.37 -4.83
N ASN A 103 31.05 -13.40 -3.99
CA ASN A 103 32.25 -14.17 -3.65
C ASN A 103 32.75 -15.00 -4.84
N LYS A 104 31.84 -15.56 -5.65
CA LYS A 104 32.22 -16.25 -6.89
C LYS A 104 32.86 -15.31 -7.91
N GLU A 105 32.33 -14.09 -8.04
CA GLU A 105 32.84 -13.09 -8.97
C GLU A 105 34.26 -12.62 -8.59
N ASN A 106 34.56 -12.50 -7.30
CA ASN A 106 35.90 -12.19 -6.79
C ASN A 106 36.90 -13.35 -7.02
N ASP A 107 36.51 -14.61 -6.82
CA ASP A 107 37.38 -15.77 -7.08
C ASP A 107 37.76 -15.90 -8.57
N THR A 108 36.87 -15.50 -9.48
CA THR A 108 37.16 -15.46 -10.93
C THR A 108 38.09 -14.33 -11.36
N MET A 109 38.23 -13.25 -10.58
CA MET A 109 39.13 -12.14 -10.92
C MET A 109 40.56 -12.35 -10.39
N GLU A 110 40.78 -13.25 -9.42
CA GLU A 110 42.12 -13.60 -8.92
C GLU A 110 42.82 -14.71 -9.73
N THR A 111 42.15 -15.28 -10.74
CA THR A 111 42.69 -16.37 -11.58
C THR A 111 43.13 -15.97 -12.99
N GLU A 112 43.11 -14.67 -13.32
CA GLU A 112 43.68 -14.10 -14.57
C GLU A 112 44.97 -13.32 -14.34
#